data_AF-A0A957TQ14-F1
#
_entry.id   AF-A0A957TQ14-F1
#
_cell.length_a   1.000
_cell.length_b   1.000
_cell.length_c   1.000
_cell.angle_alpha   90.00
_cell.angle_beta   90.00
_cell.angle_gamma   90.00
#
_symmetry.space_group_name_H-M   'P 1'
#
loop_
_entity.id
_entity.type
_entity.pdbx_description
1 polymer ?
#
loop_
_entity_poly.entity_id
_entity_poly.type
_entity_poly.pdbx_seq_one_letter_code
_entity_poly.pdbx_strand_id
1 'polypeptide(L)'
;MNRHSIFARVGAPGRRALYEFVSLLVIASMLARPVTAIAMIYHVENELERALTARSTTAEGTGATLPVRSTRPLATGERSRRATLLPTPALRTLAQVNPTPSNAKPAYPNNHILDGAYQAIGTPPTNYDFETAATGGGAPPANHDFAAASYTVGTPPTNHNFESGDLSGWSTTGTVTIQSDGTHGYYAQLTSSGVLISDAFTVDSAAQTISFAANYVGSTGFRVYILSGAGYATRTEIVYLACTSCGWVNHQLDPAAYLGQSIKVEFKRIGGTLGIDDLRMDVVLPSYQISKDV
;
A
#
# COMPACT_ATOMS: atom_id res chain seq x y z
N MET A 1 -20.62 -20.66 10.98
CA MET A 1 -19.41 -21.50 11.03
C MET A 1 -18.60 -21.09 12.26
N ASN A 2 -18.55 -21.97 13.27
CA ASN A 2 -17.97 -21.70 14.59
C ASN A 2 -16.43 -21.76 14.60
N ARG A 3 -15.76 -20.68 15.01
CA ARG A 3 -14.32 -20.62 15.28
C ARG A 3 -14.00 -20.93 16.74
N HIS A 4 -14.21 -22.17 17.18
CA HIS A 4 -13.84 -22.64 18.53
C HIS A 4 -13.40 -24.12 18.48
N SER A 5 -12.21 -24.45 17.94
CA SER A 5 -11.63 -25.80 18.16
C SER A 5 -10.14 -26.01 17.81
N ILE A 6 -9.25 -25.00 17.79
CA ILE A 6 -7.83 -25.25 17.48
C ILE A 6 -7.04 -25.89 18.65
N PHE A 7 -7.53 -25.86 19.89
CA PHE A 7 -6.77 -26.35 21.06
C PHE A 7 -6.94 -27.83 21.42
N ALA A 8 -7.72 -28.61 20.67
CA ALA A 8 -8.10 -29.97 21.09
C ALA A 8 -7.13 -31.11 20.69
N ARG A 9 -6.08 -30.88 19.89
CA ARG A 9 -5.24 -31.96 19.34
C ARG A 9 -3.78 -32.03 19.80
N VAL A 10 -3.36 -31.22 20.77
CA VAL A 10 -2.00 -31.35 21.34
C VAL A 10 -2.05 -32.27 22.56
N GLY A 11 -1.46 -33.46 22.43
CA GLY A 11 -1.33 -34.44 23.52
C GLY A 11 -0.60 -33.85 24.74
N ALA A 12 -0.85 -34.42 25.92
CA ALA A 12 -0.34 -33.95 27.21
C ALA A 12 1.17 -33.56 27.25
N PRO A 13 2.11 -34.28 26.61
CA PRO A 13 3.52 -33.87 26.62
C PRO A 13 3.79 -32.61 25.78
N GLY A 14 3.01 -32.33 24.73
CA GLY A 14 3.18 -31.14 23.91
C GLY A 14 2.70 -29.85 24.57
N ARG A 15 1.74 -29.96 25.50
CA ARG A 15 1.23 -28.79 26.23
C ARG A 15 2.26 -28.24 27.21
N ARG A 16 3.03 -29.11 27.88
CA ARG A 16 4.05 -28.70 28.84
C ARG A 16 5.21 -27.95 28.17
N ALA A 17 5.68 -28.43 27.02
CA ALA A 17 6.71 -27.74 26.23
C ALA A 17 6.24 -26.37 25.73
N LEU A 18 4.95 -26.25 25.36
CA LEU A 18 4.38 -24.97 24.93
C LEU A 18 4.30 -23.96 26.10
N TYR A 19 3.90 -24.39 27.29
CA TYR A 19 3.82 -23.51 28.47
C TYR A 19 5.19 -23.07 29.00
N GLU A 20 6.19 -23.96 28.95
CA GLU A 20 7.56 -23.60 29.33
C GLU A 20 8.17 -22.60 28.32
N PHE A 21 7.92 -22.78 27.03
CA PHE A 21 8.38 -21.85 25.99
C PHE A 21 7.73 -20.46 26.10
N VAL A 22 6.41 -20.40 26.32
CA VAL A 22 5.68 -19.14 26.50
C VAL A 22 6.12 -18.43 27.79
N SER A 23 6.35 -19.17 28.89
CA SER A 23 6.82 -18.56 30.15
C SER A 23 8.21 -17.97 30.02
N LEU A 24 9.14 -18.65 29.33
CA LEU A 24 10.47 -18.11 29.05
C LEU A 24 10.42 -16.86 28.16
N LEU A 25 9.50 -16.82 27.18
CA LEU A 25 9.31 -15.67 26.31
C LEU A 25 8.80 -14.43 27.08
N VAL A 26 7.86 -14.63 28.01
CA VAL A 26 7.31 -13.54 28.84
C VAL A 26 8.35 -13.03 29.85
N ILE A 27 9.15 -13.91 30.45
CA ILE A 27 10.22 -13.50 31.37
C ILE A 27 11.32 -12.72 30.60
N ALA A 28 11.68 -13.17 29.41
CA ALA A 28 12.66 -12.48 28.57
C ALA A 28 12.16 -11.10 28.10
N SER A 29 10.87 -10.96 27.79
CA SER A 29 10.28 -9.68 27.38
C SER A 29 10.18 -8.67 28.51
N MET A 30 10.00 -9.11 29.76
CA MET A 30 10.00 -8.23 30.94
C MET A 30 11.39 -7.72 31.34
N LEU A 31 12.46 -8.41 30.94
CA LEU A 31 13.85 -8.01 31.25
C LEU A 31 14.51 -7.20 30.11
N ALA A 32 13.91 -7.16 28.92
CA ALA A 32 14.42 -6.39 27.79
C ALA A 32 13.82 -4.98 27.75
N ARG A 33 14.61 -3.99 27.29
CA ARG A 33 14.09 -2.64 27.00
C ARG A 33 12.94 -2.74 25.97
N PRO A 34 11.90 -1.89 26.03
CA PRO A 34 10.65 -2.07 25.29
C PRO A 34 10.82 -2.20 23.78
N VAL A 35 11.85 -1.58 23.19
CA VAL A 35 12.13 -1.64 21.75
C VAL A 35 12.70 -3.01 21.33
N THR A 36 13.40 -3.72 22.21
CA THR A 36 13.98 -5.04 21.92
C THR A 36 12.95 -6.17 22.05
N ALA A 37 11.94 -6.00 22.91
CA ALA A 37 10.88 -6.98 23.10
C ALA A 37 9.99 -7.13 21.85
N ILE A 38 9.71 -6.03 21.15
CA ILE A 38 8.91 -6.03 19.91
C ILE A 38 9.64 -6.79 18.78
N ALA A 39 10.96 -6.58 18.64
CA ALA A 39 11.76 -7.26 17.63
C ALA A 39 11.81 -8.79 17.83
N MET A 40 11.80 -9.27 19.08
CA MET A 40 11.74 -10.72 19.35
C MET A 40 10.39 -11.34 18.99
N ILE A 41 9.28 -10.63 19.23
CA ILE A 41 7.93 -11.12 18.90
C ILE A 41 7.80 -11.31 17.38
N TYR A 42 8.25 -10.35 16.58
CA TYR A 42 8.23 -10.47 15.11
C TYR A 42 9.13 -11.60 14.57
N HIS A 43 10.27 -11.87 15.21
CA HIS A 43 11.14 -12.95 14.77
C HIS A 43 10.51 -14.34 15.00
N VAL A 44 9.83 -14.53 16.14
CA VAL A 44 9.16 -15.80 16.47
C VAL A 44 7.98 -16.07 15.55
N GLU A 45 7.20 -15.04 15.19
CA GLU A 45 6.06 -15.18 14.28
C GLU A 45 6.51 -15.61 12.87
N ASN A 46 7.62 -15.04 12.38
CA ASN A 46 8.19 -15.36 11.08
C ASN A 46 8.77 -16.80 11.01
N GLU A 47 9.39 -17.28 12.10
CA GLU A 47 9.86 -18.67 12.19
C GLU A 47 8.70 -19.67 12.33
N LEU A 48 7.60 -19.28 12.98
CA LEU A 48 6.40 -20.11 13.08
C LEU A 48 5.71 -20.26 11.71
N GLU A 49 5.58 -19.17 10.96
CA GLU A 49 5.08 -19.17 9.58
C GLU A 49 5.93 -20.12 8.70
N ARG A 50 7.27 -20.02 8.75
CA ARG A 50 8.18 -20.91 8.02
C ARG A 50 8.03 -22.38 8.39
N ALA A 51 7.89 -22.68 9.68
CA ALA A 51 7.69 -24.05 10.15
C ALA A 51 6.35 -24.64 9.70
N LEU A 52 5.30 -23.82 9.62
CA LEU A 52 3.99 -24.23 9.10
C LEU A 52 4.03 -24.47 7.59
N THR A 53 4.72 -23.63 6.81
CA THR A 53 4.88 -23.82 5.36
C THR A 53 5.69 -25.08 5.03
N ALA A 54 6.78 -25.35 5.76
CA ALA A 54 7.63 -26.52 5.54
C ALA A 54 6.90 -27.86 5.83
N ARG A 55 5.88 -27.83 6.69
CA ARG A 55 5.04 -29.00 7.00
C ARG A 55 3.99 -29.28 5.94
N SER A 56 3.61 -28.28 5.14
CA SER A 56 2.66 -28.44 4.04
C SER A 56 3.25 -29.21 2.86
N THR A 57 4.57 -29.11 2.64
CA THR A 57 5.24 -29.69 1.47
C THR A 57 5.59 -31.17 1.61
N THR A 58 5.40 -31.78 2.79
CA THR A 58 5.72 -33.20 3.03
C THR A 58 4.50 -34.14 2.90
N ALA A 59 3.31 -33.63 2.59
CA ALA A 59 2.09 -34.43 2.49
C ALA A 59 1.71 -34.87 1.06
N GLU A 60 2.44 -34.45 0.02
CA GLU A 60 2.12 -34.72 -1.39
C GLU A 60 3.06 -35.77 -2.02
N GLY A 61 3.09 -36.97 -1.44
CA GLY A 61 4.01 -38.02 -1.87
C GLY A 61 3.43 -39.42 -1.77
N THR A 62 2.26 -39.67 -2.37
CA THR A 62 1.84 -40.95 -2.98
C THR A 62 0.37 -40.83 -3.40
N GLY A 63 0.11 -40.56 -4.68
CA GLY A 63 -1.24 -40.46 -5.24
C GLY A 63 -1.29 -41.12 -6.61
N ALA A 64 -2.08 -42.18 -6.71
CA ALA A 64 -2.22 -43.07 -7.85
C ALA A 64 -2.68 -42.36 -9.14
N THR A 65 -2.14 -42.82 -10.26
CA THR A 65 -2.49 -42.43 -11.62
C THR A 65 -3.94 -42.84 -11.94
N LEU A 66 -4.85 -41.87 -12.02
CA LEU A 66 -6.19 -42.06 -12.59
C LEU A 66 -6.15 -41.88 -14.12
N PRO A 67 -6.89 -42.70 -14.89
CA PRO A 67 -6.88 -42.60 -16.35
C PRO A 67 -7.57 -41.31 -16.83
N VAL A 68 -6.84 -40.57 -17.66
CA VAL A 68 -7.28 -39.34 -18.33
C VAL A 68 -8.41 -39.66 -19.31
N ARG A 69 -9.61 -39.17 -19.00
CA ARG A 69 -10.76 -39.21 -19.90
C ARG A 69 -10.59 -38.12 -20.97
N SER A 70 -10.26 -38.55 -22.18
CA SER A 70 -10.16 -37.69 -23.38
C SER A 70 -11.48 -36.96 -23.64
N THR A 71 -11.49 -35.64 -23.39
CA THR A 71 -12.56 -34.74 -23.83
C THR A 71 -12.20 -34.20 -25.20
N ARG A 72 -13.05 -34.54 -26.16
CA ARG A 72 -13.00 -34.17 -27.57
C ARG A 72 -13.08 -32.64 -27.74
N PRO A 73 -12.20 -32.00 -28.54
CA PRO A 73 -12.26 -30.56 -28.77
C PRO A 73 -13.48 -30.20 -29.62
N LEU A 74 -14.28 -29.23 -29.15
CA LEU A 74 -15.38 -28.63 -29.90
C LEU A 74 -14.78 -27.54 -30.81
N ALA A 75 -14.81 -27.79 -32.12
CA ALA A 75 -14.38 -26.82 -33.12
C ALA A 75 -15.42 -25.69 -33.23
N THR A 76 -15.12 -24.53 -32.66
CA THR A 76 -15.87 -23.29 -32.91
C THR A 76 -15.30 -22.60 -34.15
N GLY A 77 -15.86 -22.96 -35.31
CA GLY A 77 -15.64 -22.25 -36.55
C GLY A 77 -16.32 -20.88 -36.51
N GLU A 78 -15.52 -19.83 -36.36
CA GLU A 78 -15.96 -18.44 -36.36
C GLU A 78 -16.28 -18.01 -37.81
N ARG A 79 -17.53 -18.22 -38.22
CA ARG A 79 -18.03 -17.69 -39.50
C ARG A 79 -18.26 -16.18 -39.35
N SER A 80 -17.33 -15.41 -39.90
CA SER A 80 -17.50 -13.97 -40.17
C SER A 80 -18.77 -13.74 -41.00
N ARG A 81 -19.87 -13.36 -40.33
CA ARG A 81 -21.10 -12.91 -40.97
C ARG A 81 -21.05 -11.40 -41.10
N ARG A 82 -20.91 -10.95 -42.34
CA ARG A 82 -21.14 -9.57 -42.76
C ARG A 82 -22.55 -9.15 -42.30
N ALA A 83 -22.63 -8.25 -41.34
CA ALA A 83 -23.90 -7.70 -40.87
C ALA A 83 -24.49 -6.80 -41.97
N THR A 84 -25.61 -7.22 -42.55
CA THR A 84 -26.43 -6.38 -43.40
C THR A 84 -27.01 -5.26 -42.53
N LEU A 85 -26.68 -4.01 -42.82
CA LEU A 85 -27.28 -2.82 -42.21
C LEU A 85 -28.80 -2.87 -42.40
N LEU A 86 -29.53 -3.11 -41.32
CA LEU A 86 -30.97 -2.90 -41.26
C LEU A 86 -31.25 -1.39 -41.28
N PRO A 87 -32.25 -0.91 -42.04
CA PRO A 87 -32.62 0.50 -42.04
C PRO A 87 -33.02 0.95 -40.63
N THR A 88 -32.48 2.09 -40.21
CA THR A 88 -32.79 2.75 -38.95
C THR A 88 -34.31 2.90 -38.80
N PRO A 89 -34.95 2.34 -37.76
CA PRO A 89 -36.37 2.55 -37.56
C PRO A 89 -36.62 4.04 -37.33
N ALA A 90 -37.53 4.61 -38.12
CA ALA A 90 -37.95 5.99 -37.94
C ALA A 90 -38.47 6.18 -36.51
N LEU A 91 -37.78 7.01 -35.72
CA LEU A 91 -38.24 7.45 -34.41
C LEU A 91 -39.56 8.20 -34.60
N ARG A 92 -40.67 7.51 -34.34
CA ARG A 92 -41.99 8.12 -34.24
C ARG A 92 -42.05 8.81 -32.88
N THR A 93 -41.86 10.12 -32.86
CA THR A 93 -42.12 10.96 -31.69
C THR A 93 -43.62 10.94 -31.42
N LEU A 94 -44.09 9.98 -30.61
CA LEU A 94 -45.43 10.06 -30.03
C LEU A 94 -45.36 11.19 -29.00
N ALA A 95 -46.08 12.28 -29.25
CA ALA A 95 -46.29 13.31 -28.25
C ALA A 95 -46.98 12.65 -27.04
N GLN A 96 -46.19 12.40 -25.99
CA GLN A 96 -46.68 11.85 -24.75
C GLN A 96 -47.50 12.94 -24.06
N VAL A 97 -48.83 12.87 -24.25
CA VAL A 97 -49.76 13.69 -23.49
C VAL A 97 -49.59 13.28 -22.03
N ASN A 98 -49.22 14.23 -21.17
CA ASN A 98 -49.15 13.99 -19.72
C ASN A 98 -50.49 13.40 -19.27
N PRO A 99 -50.49 12.26 -18.55
CA PRO A 99 -51.72 11.62 -18.13
C PRO A 99 -52.52 12.57 -17.24
N THR A 100 -53.81 12.71 -17.52
CA THR A 100 -54.73 13.46 -16.66
C THR A 100 -54.78 12.79 -15.29
N PRO A 101 -54.67 13.54 -14.17
CA PRO A 101 -54.80 12.97 -12.82
C PRO A 101 -56.08 12.13 -12.70
N SER A 102 -55.96 10.91 -12.20
CA SER A 102 -57.02 9.89 -12.30
C SER A 102 -58.26 10.17 -11.44
N ASN A 103 -58.26 11.24 -10.63
CA ASN A 103 -59.27 11.50 -9.60
C ASN A 103 -59.58 10.28 -8.72
N ALA A 104 -58.66 9.30 -8.65
CA ALA A 104 -58.82 8.15 -7.79
C ALA A 104 -58.81 8.62 -6.33
N LYS A 105 -59.86 8.26 -5.58
CA LYS A 105 -59.88 8.48 -4.13
C LYS A 105 -58.66 7.78 -3.51
N PRO A 106 -57.96 8.42 -2.54
CA PRO A 106 -56.80 7.81 -1.90
C PRO A 106 -57.19 6.43 -1.37
N ALA A 107 -56.45 5.41 -1.80
CA ALA A 107 -56.58 4.08 -1.25
C ALA A 107 -56.19 4.14 0.23
N TYR A 108 -57.18 4.08 1.12
CA TYR A 108 -56.98 3.80 2.54
C TYR A 108 -57.11 2.29 2.80
N PRO A 109 -56.45 1.76 3.84
CA PRO A 109 -55.84 2.51 4.93
C PRO A 109 -54.31 2.56 4.92
N ASN A 110 -53.81 3.76 5.15
CA ASN A 110 -52.50 4.03 5.71
C ASN A 110 -52.13 2.98 6.78
N ASN A 111 -51.00 2.33 6.60
CA ASN A 111 -50.33 1.60 7.67
C ASN A 111 -49.77 2.61 8.68
N HIS A 112 -50.62 3.03 9.63
CA HIS A 112 -50.27 3.86 10.79
C HIS A 112 -49.64 3.02 11.92
N ILE A 113 -48.47 2.38 11.73
CA ILE A 113 -47.75 1.78 12.88
C ILE A 113 -47.11 2.85 13.79
N LEU A 114 -47.17 4.13 13.44
CA LEU A 114 -46.79 5.23 14.31
C LEU A 114 -47.87 6.33 14.30
N ASP A 115 -48.97 6.08 14.99
CA ASP A 115 -50.02 7.08 15.27
C ASP A 115 -49.66 7.97 16.49
N GLY A 116 -48.36 8.13 16.74
CA GLY A 116 -47.87 9.18 17.61
C GLY A 116 -47.87 10.48 16.83
N ALA A 117 -48.54 11.51 17.33
CA ALA A 117 -48.41 12.87 16.79
C ALA A 117 -46.92 13.15 16.58
N TYR A 118 -46.54 13.44 15.34
CA TYR A 118 -45.15 13.72 14.96
C TYR A 118 -44.73 14.97 15.73
N GLN A 119 -44.10 14.79 16.90
CA GLN A 119 -43.47 15.90 17.58
C GLN A 119 -42.26 16.26 16.73
N ALA A 120 -42.34 17.41 16.06
CA ALA A 120 -41.17 18.00 15.41
C ALA A 120 -40.15 18.32 16.51
N ILE A 121 -39.19 17.42 16.72
CA ILE A 121 -38.04 17.68 17.59
C ILE A 121 -37.09 18.56 16.79
N GLY A 122 -37.26 19.87 16.93
CA GLY A 122 -36.42 20.89 16.29
C GLY A 122 -36.88 21.32 14.89
N THR A 123 -36.08 22.18 14.26
CA THR A 123 -36.30 22.64 12.89
C THR A 123 -35.58 21.68 11.95
N PRO A 124 -36.30 20.86 11.16
CA PRO A 124 -35.66 19.95 10.23
C PRO A 124 -34.90 20.73 9.15
N PRO A 125 -33.83 20.16 8.57
CA PRO A 125 -33.09 20.81 7.48
C PRO A 125 -34.03 21.09 6.30
N THR A 126 -33.78 22.15 5.53
CA THR A 126 -34.70 22.62 4.48
C THR A 126 -35.05 21.57 3.42
N ASN A 127 -34.23 20.53 3.25
CA ASN A 127 -34.46 19.41 2.33
C ASN A 127 -34.86 18.10 3.03
N TYR A 128 -35.46 18.15 4.23
CA TYR A 128 -35.83 16.95 5.00
C TYR A 128 -36.88 16.07 4.32
N ASP A 129 -37.66 16.64 3.40
CA ASP A 129 -38.70 15.96 2.65
C ASP A 129 -38.17 15.24 1.40
N PHE A 130 -36.90 15.47 1.01
CA PHE A 130 -36.30 15.04 -0.25
C PHE A 130 -36.99 15.54 -1.53
N GLU A 131 -38.04 16.36 -1.39
CA GLU A 131 -38.76 17.01 -2.49
C GLU A 131 -38.23 18.42 -2.74
N THR A 132 -37.66 19.05 -1.70
CA THR A 132 -36.91 20.30 -1.84
C THR A 132 -35.49 19.98 -2.30
N ALA A 133 -35.06 20.60 -3.41
CA ALA A 133 -33.70 20.45 -3.92
C ALA A 133 -32.67 20.75 -2.82
N ALA A 134 -31.62 19.93 -2.75
CA ALA A 134 -30.53 20.17 -1.82
C ALA A 134 -30.02 21.60 -2.00
N THR A 135 -29.97 22.36 -0.91
CA THR A 135 -29.22 23.62 -0.89
C THR A 135 -27.79 23.30 -1.27
N GLY A 136 -27.24 24.01 -2.26
CA GLY A 136 -25.88 23.77 -2.75
C GLY A 136 -24.93 23.67 -1.57
N GLY A 137 -24.35 22.47 -1.36
CA GLY A 137 -23.25 22.31 -0.43
C GLY A 137 -22.18 23.33 -0.81
N GLY A 138 -21.45 23.86 0.18
CA GLY A 138 -20.36 24.80 -0.08
C GLY A 138 -19.42 24.28 -1.18
N ALA A 139 -18.63 25.19 -1.76
CA ALA A 139 -17.65 24.81 -2.77
C ALA A 139 -16.83 23.60 -2.26
N PRO A 140 -16.68 22.54 -3.07
CA PRO A 140 -15.94 21.38 -2.63
C PRO A 140 -14.48 21.77 -2.33
N PRO A 141 -13.79 21.04 -1.43
CA PRO A 141 -12.38 21.30 -1.16
C PRO A 141 -11.53 21.33 -2.44
N ALA A 142 -10.40 22.03 -2.38
CA ALA A 142 -9.41 21.98 -3.45
C ALA A 142 -8.95 20.53 -3.66
N ASN A 143 -8.78 20.12 -4.92
CA ASN A 143 -8.40 18.76 -5.32
C ASN A 143 -9.39 17.65 -4.88
N HIS A 144 -10.68 17.97 -4.68
CA HIS A 144 -11.72 16.99 -4.33
C HIS A 144 -11.89 15.83 -5.32
N ASP A 145 -11.41 16.00 -6.55
CA ASP A 145 -11.44 15.01 -7.63
C ASP A 145 -10.13 14.21 -7.74
N PHE A 146 -9.13 14.52 -6.91
CA PHE A 146 -7.79 13.93 -6.94
C PHE A 146 -7.07 14.09 -8.29
N ALA A 147 -7.40 15.12 -9.06
CA ALA A 147 -6.80 15.37 -10.38
C ALA A 147 -5.48 16.15 -10.31
N ALA A 148 -5.16 16.79 -9.18
CA ALA A 148 -3.91 17.54 -9.03
C ALA A 148 -2.71 16.59 -8.97
N ALA A 149 -1.71 16.84 -9.83
CA ALA A 149 -0.50 16.05 -9.90
C ALA A 149 0.38 16.23 -8.64
N SER A 150 1.16 15.18 -8.33
CA SER A 150 2.20 15.26 -7.31
C SER A 150 3.32 16.22 -7.73
N TYR A 151 3.97 16.85 -6.77
CA TYR A 151 5.10 17.75 -7.02
C TYR A 151 6.16 17.65 -5.93
N THR A 152 7.40 17.95 -6.30
CA THR A 152 8.54 17.95 -5.38
C THR A 152 8.53 19.23 -4.52
N VAL A 153 8.89 19.07 -3.24
CA VAL A 153 8.99 20.14 -2.24
C VAL A 153 10.37 20.15 -1.60
N GLY A 154 10.72 21.29 -0.99
CA GLY A 154 12.01 21.49 -0.35
C GLY A 154 13.19 21.46 -1.31
N THR A 155 14.38 21.25 -0.74
CA THR A 155 15.61 21.06 -1.50
C THR A 155 16.12 19.64 -1.23
N PRO A 156 16.11 18.75 -2.25
CA PRO A 156 16.73 17.43 -2.16
C PRO A 156 18.22 17.52 -1.76
N PRO A 157 18.83 16.42 -1.30
CA PRO A 157 20.26 16.41 -1.05
C PRO A 157 21.06 16.75 -2.31
N THR A 158 22.28 17.25 -2.12
CA THR A 158 23.20 17.54 -3.23
C THR A 158 23.36 16.30 -4.11
N ASN A 159 23.27 16.49 -5.42
CA ASN A 159 23.43 15.42 -6.41
C ASN A 159 22.48 14.24 -6.17
N HIS A 160 21.23 14.53 -5.79
CA HIS A 160 20.22 13.51 -5.47
C HIS A 160 19.85 12.56 -6.61
N ASN A 161 20.10 12.98 -7.86
CA ASN A 161 19.82 12.24 -9.09
C ASN A 161 21.09 11.87 -9.87
N PHE A 162 22.27 12.02 -9.28
CA PHE A 162 23.57 11.61 -9.84
C PHE A 162 23.97 12.20 -11.22
N GLU A 163 23.24 13.18 -11.75
CA GLU A 163 23.46 13.76 -13.10
C GLU A 163 24.81 14.50 -13.25
N SER A 164 25.53 14.71 -12.15
CA SER A 164 26.93 15.16 -12.19
C SER A 164 27.90 14.09 -12.71
N GLY A 165 27.47 12.82 -12.81
CA GLY A 165 28.29 11.69 -13.22
C GLY A 165 29.26 11.20 -12.13
N ASP A 166 29.13 11.69 -10.89
CA ASP A 166 29.94 11.30 -9.75
C ASP A 166 29.11 11.09 -8.46
N LEU A 167 29.78 10.74 -7.36
CA LEU A 167 29.19 10.55 -6.03
C LEU A 167 29.36 11.78 -5.13
N SER A 168 29.57 12.98 -5.68
CA SER A 168 29.60 14.22 -4.91
C SER A 168 28.30 14.38 -4.13
N GLY A 169 28.38 14.85 -2.88
CA GLY A 169 27.20 14.91 -2.00
C GLY A 169 26.82 13.58 -1.35
N TRP A 170 27.62 12.51 -1.52
CA TRP A 170 27.36 11.21 -0.93
C TRP A 170 28.62 10.60 -0.29
N SER A 171 28.44 9.99 0.88
CA SER A 171 29.46 9.17 1.53
C SER A 171 29.22 7.69 1.22
N THR A 172 30.28 6.95 0.91
CA THR A 172 30.18 5.54 0.53
C THR A 172 31.07 4.63 1.36
N THR A 173 30.67 3.36 1.49
CA THR A 173 31.48 2.28 2.04
C THR A 173 31.22 1.00 1.24
N GLY A 174 32.23 0.13 1.11
CA GLY A 174 32.14 -1.04 0.23
C GLY A 174 32.25 -0.65 -1.24
N THR A 175 31.59 -1.39 -2.12
CA THR A 175 31.65 -1.13 -3.57
C THR A 175 30.42 -0.38 -4.04
N VAL A 176 30.58 0.93 -4.23
CA VAL A 176 29.58 1.83 -4.82
C VAL A 176 30.21 2.54 -6.02
N THR A 177 29.54 2.49 -7.16
CA THR A 177 30.03 3.07 -8.42
C THR A 177 28.91 3.83 -9.11
N ILE A 178 29.24 4.88 -9.87
CA ILE A 178 28.28 5.46 -10.81
C ILE A 178 28.15 4.56 -12.04
N GLN A 179 26.91 4.37 -12.46
CA GLN A 179 26.53 3.75 -13.72
C GLN A 179 25.61 4.70 -14.48
N SER A 180 25.32 4.39 -15.73
CA SER A 180 24.32 5.10 -16.50
C SER A 180 23.50 4.16 -17.37
N ASP A 181 22.24 4.49 -17.58
CA ASP A 181 21.40 3.85 -18.59
C ASP A 181 20.60 4.88 -19.40
N GLY A 182 19.97 4.41 -20.48
CA GLY A 182 19.25 5.30 -21.40
C GLY A 182 17.91 5.82 -20.86
N THR A 183 17.42 5.34 -19.72
CA THR A 183 16.10 5.68 -19.18
C THR A 183 16.16 6.54 -17.92
N HIS A 184 17.20 6.39 -17.09
CA HIS A 184 17.35 7.09 -15.80
C HIS A 184 18.58 8.01 -15.77
N GLY A 185 19.38 8.06 -16.84
CA GLY A 185 20.60 8.87 -16.82
C GLY A 185 21.64 8.20 -15.94
N TYR A 186 22.24 8.94 -15.00
CA TYR A 186 23.24 8.42 -14.08
C TYR A 186 22.60 7.92 -12.78
N TYR A 187 23.15 6.85 -12.19
CA TYR A 187 22.69 6.33 -10.91
C TYR A 187 23.82 5.70 -10.09
N ALA A 188 23.62 5.61 -8.78
CA ALA A 188 24.56 4.93 -7.90
C ALA A 188 24.26 3.43 -7.85
N GLN A 189 25.21 2.60 -8.24
CA GLN A 189 25.13 1.14 -8.14
C GLN A 189 25.91 0.65 -6.91
N LEU A 190 25.20 -0.02 -6.00
CA LEU A 190 25.73 -0.69 -4.84
C LEU A 190 25.88 -2.19 -5.16
N THR A 191 27.10 -2.69 -5.05
CA THR A 191 27.42 -4.14 -5.08
C THR A 191 28.04 -4.53 -3.74
N SER A 192 28.66 -5.71 -3.61
CA SER A 192 29.50 -6.16 -2.48
C SER A 192 29.54 -5.27 -1.22
N SER A 193 28.66 -5.55 -0.26
CA SER A 193 28.49 -4.81 1.02
C SER A 193 28.34 -3.28 0.92
N GLY A 194 27.91 -2.76 -0.23
CA GLY A 194 27.79 -1.34 -0.52
C GLY A 194 26.84 -0.62 0.42
N VAL A 195 27.28 0.54 0.89
CA VAL A 195 26.51 1.50 1.68
C VAL A 195 26.66 2.86 1.03
N LEU A 196 25.54 3.54 0.82
CA LEU A 196 25.45 4.88 0.24
C LEU A 196 24.70 5.77 1.21
N ILE A 197 25.30 6.87 1.65
CA ILE A 197 24.74 7.80 2.63
C ILE A 197 24.70 9.19 2.00
N SER A 198 23.54 9.84 1.98
CA SER A 198 23.41 11.19 1.46
C SER A 198 24.15 12.21 2.33
N ASP A 199 24.45 13.37 1.75
CA ASP A 199 24.66 14.56 2.53
C ASP A 199 23.38 14.96 3.27
N ALA A 200 23.56 15.83 4.25
CA ALA A 200 22.47 16.29 5.07
C ALA A 200 21.54 17.21 4.29
N PHE A 201 20.24 17.01 4.46
CA PHE A 201 19.21 17.91 3.95
C PHE A 201 18.10 18.06 4.99
N THR A 202 17.32 19.13 4.87
CA THR A 202 16.18 19.38 5.75
C THR A 202 14.93 18.81 5.11
N VAL A 203 14.19 17.98 5.86
CA VAL A 203 12.89 17.47 5.40
C VAL A 203 11.90 18.62 5.39
N ASP A 204 11.32 18.92 4.23
CA ASP A 204 10.35 20.00 4.11
C ASP A 204 9.11 19.71 4.97
N SER A 205 8.61 20.72 5.68
CA SER A 205 7.42 20.59 6.53
C SER A 205 6.14 20.22 5.76
N ALA A 206 6.10 20.48 4.45
CA ALA A 206 5.00 20.12 3.57
C ALA A 206 5.18 18.72 2.93
N ALA A 207 6.34 18.08 3.09
CA ALA A 207 6.59 16.78 2.48
C ALA A 207 5.59 15.72 2.99
N GLN A 208 4.99 14.98 2.06
CA GLN A 208 4.15 13.82 2.37
C GLN A 208 4.92 12.51 2.22
N THR A 209 5.92 12.48 1.33
CA THR A 209 6.79 11.33 1.13
C THR A 209 8.24 11.75 0.98
N ILE A 210 9.16 10.87 1.38
CA ILE A 210 10.52 10.84 0.82
C ILE A 210 10.53 9.76 -0.26
N SER A 211 10.82 10.16 -1.50
CA SER A 211 10.75 9.30 -2.68
C SER A 211 12.14 9.00 -3.21
N PHE A 212 12.35 7.81 -3.76
CA PHE A 212 13.56 7.45 -4.50
C PHE A 212 13.26 6.32 -5.50
N ALA A 213 14.07 6.23 -6.55
CA ALA A 213 14.04 5.13 -7.49
C ALA A 213 15.07 4.06 -7.09
N ALA A 214 14.68 2.79 -7.18
CA ALA A 214 15.57 1.65 -6.92
C ALA A 214 15.54 0.65 -8.07
N ASN A 215 16.72 0.24 -8.55
CA ASN A 215 16.87 -0.80 -9.56
C ASN A 215 17.27 -2.13 -8.91
N TYR A 216 16.44 -3.15 -9.10
CA TYR A 216 16.68 -4.49 -8.57
C TYR A 216 17.27 -5.40 -9.65
N VAL A 217 18.59 -5.59 -9.63
CA VAL A 217 19.29 -6.48 -10.57
C VAL A 217 19.41 -7.87 -9.95
N GLY A 218 18.62 -8.83 -10.45
CA GLY A 218 18.54 -10.18 -9.91
C GLY A 218 17.81 -10.24 -8.56
N SER A 219 18.19 -11.18 -7.68
CA SER A 219 17.64 -11.25 -6.32
C SER A 219 18.35 -10.25 -5.42
N THR A 220 17.69 -9.12 -5.18
CA THR A 220 18.26 -7.96 -4.48
C THR A 220 17.44 -7.60 -3.26
N GLY A 221 18.14 -7.34 -2.16
CA GLY A 221 17.55 -6.86 -0.91
C GLY A 221 18.41 -5.79 -0.28
N PHE A 222 17.78 -4.77 0.30
CA PHE A 222 18.47 -3.66 0.94
C PHE A 222 17.62 -3.07 2.07
N ARG A 223 18.26 -2.25 2.90
CA ARG A 223 17.64 -1.54 4.01
C ARG A 223 17.82 -0.05 3.81
N VAL A 224 16.81 0.72 4.21
CA VAL A 224 16.85 2.16 4.23
C VAL A 224 16.83 2.64 5.67
N TYR A 225 17.78 3.51 6.00
CA TYR A 225 17.88 4.14 7.31
C TYR A 225 17.77 5.65 7.18
N ILE A 226 17.21 6.28 8.20
CA ILE A 226 17.35 7.71 8.43
C ILE A 226 18.34 7.92 9.55
N LEU A 227 19.32 8.78 9.30
CA LEU A 227 20.30 9.23 10.29
C LEU A 227 19.92 10.64 10.75
N SER A 228 19.73 10.82 12.05
CA SER A 228 19.21 12.06 12.64
C SER A 228 19.89 12.41 13.96
N GLY A 229 19.52 13.58 14.52
CA GLY A 229 20.07 14.09 15.76
C GLY A 229 21.45 14.73 15.59
N ALA A 230 22.08 15.09 16.72
CA ALA A 230 23.39 15.74 16.72
C ALA A 230 24.43 14.86 16.02
N GLY A 231 25.07 15.41 14.98
CA GLY A 231 26.05 14.69 14.17
C GLY A 231 25.50 13.47 13.42
N TYR A 232 24.17 13.33 13.27
CA TYR A 232 23.51 12.19 12.61
C TYR A 232 23.82 10.84 13.27
N ALA A 233 24.04 10.82 14.59
CA ALA A 233 24.43 9.63 15.34
C ALA A 233 23.27 8.64 15.57
N THR A 234 22.03 9.09 15.52
CA THR A 234 20.85 8.21 15.65
C THR A 234 20.57 7.58 14.30
N ARG A 235 20.66 6.25 14.20
CA ARG A 235 20.41 5.50 12.97
C ARG A 235 19.16 4.65 13.12
N THR A 236 18.08 5.03 12.44
CA THR A 236 16.77 4.36 12.53
C THR A 236 16.47 3.64 11.22
N GLU A 237 16.20 2.33 11.28
CA GLU A 237 15.74 1.58 10.11
C GLU A 237 14.30 1.97 9.80
N ILE A 238 14.04 2.40 8.57
CA ILE A 238 12.70 2.76 8.11
C ILE A 238 12.03 1.56 7.45
N VAL A 239 12.78 0.86 6.59
CA VAL A 239 12.24 -0.26 5.82
C VAL A 239 13.34 -1.21 5.37
N TYR A 240 12.98 -2.49 5.25
CA TYR A 240 13.70 -3.49 4.48
C TYR A 240 12.91 -3.79 3.21
N LEU A 241 13.57 -3.67 2.06
CA LEU A 241 12.98 -3.90 0.73
C LEU A 241 13.73 -5.03 0.04
N ALA A 242 13.00 -5.92 -0.61
CA ALA A 242 13.58 -6.98 -1.41
C ALA A 242 12.68 -7.30 -2.61
N CYS A 243 13.31 -7.56 -3.74
CA CYS A 243 12.62 -8.07 -4.91
C CYS A 243 13.55 -8.96 -5.75
N THR A 244 12.95 -9.90 -6.47
CA THR A 244 13.62 -10.70 -7.50
C THR A 244 13.25 -10.16 -8.87
N SER A 245 14.20 -9.47 -9.52
CA SER A 245 14.08 -8.96 -10.90
C SER A 245 12.94 -7.97 -11.14
N CYS A 246 12.73 -7.01 -10.23
CA CYS A 246 11.75 -5.93 -10.41
C CYS A 246 12.17 -4.87 -11.46
N GLY A 247 13.47 -4.77 -11.79
CA GLY A 247 13.97 -3.60 -12.51
C GLY A 247 13.82 -2.32 -11.67
N TRP A 248 13.53 -1.19 -12.31
CA TRP A 248 13.34 0.10 -11.66
C TRP A 248 11.96 0.22 -11.00
N VAL A 249 11.94 0.61 -9.72
CA VAL A 249 10.73 0.82 -8.92
C VAL A 249 10.88 2.10 -8.09
N ASN A 250 9.84 2.94 -8.08
CA ASN A 250 9.77 4.09 -7.19
C ASN A 250 9.26 3.67 -5.81
N HIS A 251 9.98 4.08 -4.78
CA HIS A 251 9.62 3.88 -3.39
C HIS A 251 9.26 5.21 -2.74
N GLN A 252 8.34 5.16 -1.77
CA GLN A 252 7.91 6.28 -0.98
C GLN A 252 7.97 5.88 0.50
N LEU A 253 8.60 6.73 1.31
CA LEU A 253 8.71 6.57 2.75
C LEU A 253 7.91 7.67 3.44
N ASP A 254 7.28 7.33 4.57
CA ASP A 254 6.60 8.30 5.42
C ASP A 254 7.61 9.17 6.19
N PRO A 255 7.64 10.50 5.96
CA PRO A 255 8.57 11.41 6.60
C PRO A 255 8.04 12.01 7.91
N ALA A 256 6.83 11.66 8.38
CA ALA A 256 6.13 12.39 9.45
C ALA A 256 6.98 12.64 10.71
N ALA A 257 7.79 11.66 11.13
CA ALA A 257 8.64 11.77 12.32
C ALA A 257 9.87 12.70 12.13
N TYR A 258 10.13 13.15 10.90
CA TYR A 258 11.33 13.89 10.49
C TYR A 258 11.02 15.25 9.86
N LEU A 259 9.75 15.62 9.69
CA LEU A 259 9.35 16.91 9.13
C LEU A 259 10.04 18.07 9.84
N GLY A 260 10.67 18.97 9.06
CA GLY A 260 11.43 20.12 9.56
C GLY A 260 12.81 19.79 10.15
N GLN A 261 13.20 18.52 10.23
CA GLN A 261 14.51 18.11 10.76
C GLN A 261 15.55 17.99 9.66
N SER A 262 16.81 18.25 10.02
CA SER A 262 17.94 17.89 9.18
C SER A 262 18.30 16.42 9.38
N ILE A 263 18.36 15.66 8.29
CA ILE A 263 18.63 14.22 8.29
C ILE A 263 19.62 13.85 7.18
N LYS A 264 20.13 12.60 7.24
CA LYS A 264 20.71 11.90 6.10
C LYS A 264 19.93 10.62 5.82
N VAL A 265 19.93 10.17 4.58
CA VAL A 265 19.35 8.88 4.19
C VAL A 265 20.49 7.91 3.85
N GLU A 266 20.44 6.71 4.42
CA GLU A 266 21.38 5.63 4.11
C GLU A 266 20.66 4.49 3.41
N PHE A 267 21.22 4.07 2.27
CA PHE A 267 20.89 2.84 1.57
C PHE A 267 21.97 1.81 1.83
N LYS A 268 21.58 0.69 2.44
CA LYS A 268 22.48 -0.42 2.75
C LYS A 268 22.05 -1.68 2.03
N ARG A 269 22.86 -2.10 1.07
CA ARG A 269 22.66 -3.36 0.36
C ARG A 269 22.83 -4.54 1.33
N ILE A 270 21.90 -5.49 1.27
CA ILE A 270 21.99 -6.79 1.96
C ILE A 270 22.41 -7.90 0.98
N GLY A 271 21.84 -7.93 -0.22
CA GLY A 271 22.16 -8.92 -1.25
C GLY A 271 21.86 -8.41 -2.67
N GLY A 272 22.35 -9.13 -3.68
CA GLY A 272 22.12 -8.81 -5.10
C GLY A 272 22.93 -7.64 -5.64
N THR A 273 22.36 -6.85 -6.53
CA THR A 273 22.95 -5.62 -7.08
C THR A 273 21.85 -4.57 -7.13
N LEU A 274 22.11 -3.42 -6.51
CA LEU A 274 21.12 -2.37 -6.28
C LEU A 274 21.53 -1.09 -7.01
N GLY A 275 20.66 -0.53 -7.84
CA GLY A 275 20.76 0.87 -8.29
C GLY A 275 19.92 1.76 -7.40
N ILE A 276 20.39 2.96 -7.08
CA ILE A 276 19.66 4.01 -6.37
C ILE A 276 19.74 5.29 -7.18
N ASP A 277 18.62 5.98 -7.27
CA ASP A 277 18.51 7.25 -7.97
C ASP A 277 17.41 8.14 -7.36
N ASP A 278 17.44 9.42 -7.70
CA ASP A 278 16.29 10.32 -7.68
C ASP A 278 15.69 10.61 -6.27
N LEU A 279 16.55 10.70 -5.24
CA LEU A 279 16.13 10.92 -3.84
C LEU A 279 15.53 12.32 -3.64
N ARG A 280 14.25 12.42 -3.33
CA ARG A 280 13.54 13.70 -3.19
C ARG A 280 12.42 13.64 -2.16
N MET A 281 11.75 14.77 -1.97
CA MET A 281 10.57 14.88 -1.12
C MET A 281 9.39 15.36 -1.96
N ASP A 282 8.23 14.72 -1.83
CA ASP A 282 7.08 15.04 -2.66
C ASP A 282 5.82 15.28 -1.82
N VAL A 283 4.93 16.10 -2.38
CA VAL A 283 3.50 16.16 -2.02
C VAL A 283 2.76 15.30 -3.04
N VAL A 284 2.21 14.17 -2.59
CA VAL A 284 1.55 13.19 -3.47
C VAL A 284 0.08 13.51 -3.67
N LEU A 285 -0.58 14.04 -2.63
CA LEU A 285 -1.98 14.45 -2.64
C LEU A 285 -2.09 15.91 -2.20
N PRO A 286 -1.99 16.87 -3.14
CA PRO A 286 -2.10 18.29 -2.84
C PRO A 286 -3.42 18.62 -2.16
N SER A 287 -3.38 19.52 -1.16
CA SER A 287 -4.53 19.93 -0.33
C SER A 287 -5.05 18.90 0.67
N TYR A 288 -4.43 17.72 0.75
CA TYR A 288 -4.75 16.68 1.75
C TYR A 288 -3.60 16.47 2.72
N GLN A 289 -3.93 15.97 3.90
CA GLN A 289 -2.94 15.43 4.84
C GLN A 289 -3.13 13.92 4.92
N ILE A 290 -2.04 13.18 4.77
CA ILE A 290 -2.04 11.73 4.94
C ILE A 290 -1.95 11.46 6.44
N SER A 291 -3.04 10.99 7.05
CA SER A 291 -3.01 10.46 8.40
C SER A 291 -2.71 8.98 8.35
N LYS A 292 -1.90 8.48 9.28
CA LYS A 292 -1.89 7.04 9.58
C LYS A 292 -3.20 6.67 10.25
N ASP A 293 -3.79 5.56 9.86
CA ASP A 293 -4.84 4.93 10.64
C ASP A 293 -4.24 4.53 12.00
N VAL A 294 -4.87 4.99 13.08
CA VAL A 294 -4.48 4.73 14.48
C VAL A 294 -4.91 3.32 14.89
#